data_AF-A0A6B3IS05-F1
#
_entry.id   AF-A0A6B3IS05-F1
#
_cell.length_a   1.000
_cell.length_b   1.000
_cell.length_c   1.000
_cell.angle_alpha   90.00
_cell.angle_beta   90.00
_cell.angle_gamma   90.00
#
_symmetry.space_group_name_H-M   'P 1'
#
loop_
_entity.id
_entity.type
_entity.pdbx_description
1 polymer ?
#
loop_
_entity_poly.entity_id
_entity_poly.type
_entity_poly.pdbx_seq_one_letter_code
_entity_poly.pdbx_strand_id
1 'polypeptide(L)'
;AFSIPLVTHDGEPFPGRNLVLFLTFTTVIATLVIQGLTLPVLVRVLKLPGRDPQKETLIEAQAQSEASVAAEARLDELLADPHNSLPPPLADRLRSVLDRRRNAVWERLGTADPVTGESADDTYRRLSREMIEAEREVFVRLRDERRIDDEMMRTLLRRLDLEEAAAYRETDDS
;
A
#
# COMPACT_ATOMS: atom_id res chain seq x y z
N ALA A 1 19.25 33.57 26.74
CA ALA A 1 20.44 32.69 26.77
C ALA A 1 20.74 32.35 28.23
N PHE A 2 20.50 31.11 28.67
CA PHE A 2 20.85 30.62 30.01
C PHE A 2 22.07 29.70 29.86
N SER A 3 23.28 30.25 29.90
CA SER A 3 24.51 29.47 29.98
C SER A 3 25.10 29.59 31.38
N ILE A 4 25.53 28.46 31.95
CA ILE A 4 26.27 28.45 33.22
C ILE A 4 27.64 29.08 32.95
N PRO A 5 28.02 30.17 33.64
CA PRO A 5 29.28 30.86 33.41
C PRO A 5 30.47 29.93 33.68
N LEU A 6 31.54 30.09 32.91
CA LEU A 6 32.76 29.27 33.03
C LEU A 6 33.53 29.59 34.32
N VAL A 7 33.39 30.83 34.82
CA VAL A 7 34.09 31.36 35.99
C VAL A 7 33.14 32.16 36.89
N THR A 8 33.45 32.23 38.18
CA THR A 8 32.74 33.08 39.15
C THR A 8 33.10 34.55 38.95
N HIS A 9 32.39 35.46 39.64
CA HIS A 9 32.72 36.90 39.62
C HIS A 9 34.13 37.21 40.15
N ASP A 10 34.76 36.27 40.86
CA ASP A 10 36.12 36.37 41.40
C ASP A 10 37.18 35.69 40.50
N GLY A 11 36.80 35.16 39.33
CA GLY A 11 37.71 34.55 38.35
C GLY A 11 37.98 33.05 38.53
N GLU A 12 37.45 32.44 39.59
CA GLU A 12 37.60 31.01 39.88
C GLU A 12 36.69 30.13 39.00
N PRO A 13 37.03 28.87 38.69
CA PRO A 13 36.16 27.95 37.95
C PRO A 13 34.81 27.75 38.65
N PHE A 14 33.71 27.76 37.91
CA PHE A 14 32.37 27.61 38.51
C PHE A 14 32.23 26.24 39.22
N PRO A 15 32.00 26.21 40.54
CA PRO A 15 31.99 24.98 41.30
C PRO A 15 30.83 24.08 40.88
N GLY A 16 31.12 22.79 40.63
CA GLY A 16 30.09 21.80 40.32
C GLY A 16 29.43 21.93 38.94
N ARG A 17 29.96 22.75 38.02
CA ARG A 17 29.39 22.94 36.66
C ARG A 17 29.13 21.63 35.91
N ASN A 18 30.07 20.70 35.93
CA ASN A 18 29.93 19.41 35.25
C ASN A 18 28.81 18.56 35.86
N LEU A 19 28.61 18.65 37.18
CA LEU A 19 27.52 17.97 37.89
C LEU A 19 26.16 18.56 37.48
N VAL A 20 26.05 19.89 37.40
CA VAL A 20 24.81 20.56 36.95
C VAL A 20 24.49 20.22 35.50
N LEU A 21 25.47 20.21 34.60
CA LEU A 21 25.28 19.81 33.21
C LEU A 21 24.83 18.34 33.10
N PHE A 22 25.46 17.45 33.86
CA PHE A 22 25.10 16.03 33.90
C PHE A 22 23.66 15.82 34.40
N LEU A 23 23.27 16.49 35.49
CA LEU A 23 21.91 16.40 36.03
C LEU A 23 20.88 16.97 35.07
N THR A 24 21.16 18.12 34.44
CA THR A 24 20.26 18.75 33.47
C THR A 24 20.06 17.85 32.26
N PHE A 25 21.14 17.31 31.68
CA PHE A 25 21.07 16.42 30.52
C PHE A 25 20.31 15.13 30.84
N THR A 26 20.62 14.50 31.98
CA THR A 26 19.92 13.30 32.46
C THR A 26 18.44 13.56 32.69
N THR A 27 18.09 14.72 33.26
CA THR A 27 16.71 15.12 33.50
C THR A 27 15.95 15.32 32.19
N VAL A 28 16.54 15.99 31.20
CA VAL A 28 15.93 16.17 29.87
C VAL A 28 15.70 14.84 29.17
N ILE A 29 16.67 13.92 29.19
CA ILE A 29 16.47 12.59 28.61
C ILE A 29 15.37 11.83 29.35
N ALA A 30 15.40 11.82 30.68
CA ALA A 30 14.42 11.12 31.48
C ALA A 30 13.00 11.65 31.22
N THR A 31 12.81 12.96 31.12
CA THR A 31 11.48 13.54 30.83
C THR A 31 11.02 13.22 29.42
N LEU A 32 11.90 13.26 28.42
CA LEU A 32 11.55 12.88 27.04
C LEU A 32 11.17 11.40 26.92
N VAL A 33 11.89 10.51 27.62
CA VAL A 33 11.57 9.07 27.65
C VAL A 33 10.24 8.82 28.36
N ILE A 34 10.01 9.43 29.51
CA ILE A 34 8.75 9.30 30.24
C ILE A 34 7.60 9.83 29.38
N GLN A 35 7.73 11.01 28.77
CA GLN A 35 6.71 11.59 27.90
C GLN A 35 6.43 10.69 26.68
N GLY A 36 7.48 10.21 26.02
CA GLY A 36 7.36 9.34 24.84
C GLY A 36 6.66 8.02 25.14
N LEU A 37 6.91 7.44 26.32
CA LEU A 37 6.26 6.19 26.75
C LEU A 37 4.84 6.41 27.32
N THR A 38 4.53 7.59 27.85
CA THR A 38 3.21 7.89 28.44
C THR A 38 2.16 8.20 27.37
N LEU A 39 2.57 8.81 26.25
CA LEU A 39 1.69 9.17 25.13
C LEU A 39 0.90 7.98 24.53
N PRO A 40 1.51 6.83 24.19
CA PRO A 40 0.77 5.69 23.66
C PRO A 40 -0.22 5.09 24.66
N VAL A 41 0.12 5.08 25.95
CA VAL A 41 -0.79 4.63 27.02
C VAL A 41 -1.97 5.59 27.15
N LEU A 42 -1.71 6.90 27.11
CA LEU A 42 -2.74 7.93 27.20
C LEU A 42 -3.71 7.88 26.02
N VAL A 43 -3.20 7.70 24.78
CA VAL A 43 -4.02 7.50 23.58
C VAL A 43 -4.92 6.28 23.72
N ARG A 44 -4.40 5.19 24.29
CA ARG A 44 -5.17 3.95 24.51
C ARG A 44 -6.26 4.10 25.58
N VAL A 45 -6.01 4.90 26.62
CA VAL A 45 -6.99 5.17 27.69
C VAL A 45 -8.08 6.14 27.23
N LEU A 46 -7.74 7.14 26.42
CA LEU A 46 -8.68 8.20 26.03
C LEU A 46 -9.72 7.73 24.99
N LYS A 47 -9.61 6.50 24.45
CA LYS A 47 -10.50 5.94 23.42
C LYS A 47 -10.85 6.97 22.33
N LEU A 48 -9.86 7.76 21.90
CA LEU A 48 -10.01 8.54 20.68
C LEU A 48 -10.38 7.53 19.59
N PRO A 49 -11.51 7.71 18.88
CA PRO A 49 -11.85 6.82 17.79
C PRO A 49 -10.65 6.85 16.84
N GLY A 50 -9.95 5.71 16.73
CA GLY A 50 -8.89 5.57 15.75
C GLY A 50 -9.46 5.91 14.38
N ARG A 51 -8.61 6.39 13.45
CA ARG A 51 -8.97 6.34 12.04
C ARG A 51 -9.45 4.91 11.77
N ASP A 52 -10.72 4.79 11.42
CA ASP A 52 -11.34 3.51 11.15
C ASP A 52 -11.08 3.25 9.67
N PRO A 53 -10.04 2.48 9.30
CA PRO A 53 -9.65 2.31 7.91
C PRO A 53 -10.83 1.81 7.08
N GLN A 54 -11.71 0.99 7.66
CA GLN A 54 -12.92 0.49 7.01
C GLN A 54 -13.90 1.61 6.61
N LYS A 55 -14.01 2.68 7.39
CA LYS A 55 -14.86 3.83 7.02
C LYS A 55 -14.25 4.67 5.91
N GLU A 56 -12.94 4.80 5.87
CA GLU A 56 -12.22 5.54 4.83
C GLU A 56 -12.32 4.79 3.49
N THR A 57 -12.14 3.46 3.50
CA THR A 57 -12.30 2.60 2.32
C THR A 57 -13.75 2.60 1.80
N LEU A 58 -14.76 2.62 2.68
CA LEU A 58 -16.17 2.71 2.26
C LEU A 58 -16.51 4.04 1.58
N ILE A 59 -15.92 5.15 2.02
CA ILE A 59 -16.10 6.46 1.39
C ILE A 59 -15.44 6.48 0.01
N GLU A 60 -14.24 5.89 -0.11
CA GLU A 60 -13.54 5.73 -1.39
C GLU A 60 -14.34 4.85 -2.37
N ALA A 61 -14.92 3.75 -1.89
CA ALA A 61 -15.81 2.88 -2.64
C ALA A 61 -17.00 3.62 -3.24
N GLN A 62 -17.66 4.40 -2.39
CA GLN A 62 -18.83 5.19 -2.74
C GLN A 62 -18.46 6.21 -3.84
N ALA A 63 -17.36 6.94 -3.64
CA ALA A 63 -16.86 7.93 -4.59
C ALA A 63 -16.47 7.30 -5.94
N GLN A 64 -15.82 6.14 -5.92
CA GLN A 64 -15.47 5.43 -7.15
C GLN A 64 -16.71 4.89 -7.88
N SER A 65 -17.70 4.39 -7.16
CA SER A 65 -18.97 3.95 -7.74
C SER A 65 -19.69 5.11 -8.44
N GLU A 66 -19.76 6.28 -7.80
CA GLU A 66 -20.33 7.49 -8.40
C GLU A 66 -19.55 7.94 -9.64
N ALA A 67 -18.22 7.93 -9.58
CA ALA A 67 -17.36 8.27 -10.71
C ALA A 67 -17.53 7.31 -11.89
N SER A 68 -17.71 6.01 -11.63
CA SER A 68 -17.92 4.99 -12.66
C SER A 68 -19.25 5.17 -13.37
N VAL A 69 -20.33 5.44 -12.61
CA VAL A 69 -21.66 5.74 -13.17
C VAL A 69 -21.61 7.01 -14.04
N ALA A 70 -20.91 8.06 -13.57
CA ALA A 70 -20.75 9.28 -14.35
C ALA A 70 -19.96 9.06 -15.65
N ALA A 71 -18.93 8.21 -15.62
CA ALA A 71 -18.13 7.86 -16.78
C ALA A 71 -18.90 7.03 -17.81
N GLU A 72 -19.74 6.09 -17.37
CA GLU A 72 -20.64 5.32 -18.24
C GLU A 72 -21.67 6.22 -18.92
N ALA A 73 -22.36 7.08 -18.15
CA ALA A 73 -23.32 8.03 -18.70
C ALA A 73 -22.67 8.93 -19.76
N ARG A 74 -21.45 9.41 -19.48
CA ARG A 74 -20.70 10.25 -20.43
C ARG A 74 -20.28 9.48 -21.68
N LEU A 75 -19.92 8.20 -21.54
CA LEU A 75 -19.59 7.35 -22.68
C LEU A 75 -20.81 7.14 -23.58
N ASP A 76 -21.97 6.87 -22.99
CA ASP A 76 -23.21 6.67 -23.77
C ASP A 76 -23.62 7.96 -24.50
N GLU A 77 -23.49 9.14 -23.88
CA GLU A 77 -23.68 10.43 -24.56
C GLU A 77 -22.73 10.61 -25.75
N LEU A 78 -21.45 10.27 -25.57
CA LEU A 78 -20.44 10.40 -26.62
C LEU A 78 -20.71 9.42 -27.77
N LEU A 79 -21.12 8.18 -27.49
CA LEU A 79 -21.45 7.18 -28.50
C LEU A 79 -22.78 7.47 -29.22
N ALA A 80 -23.67 8.26 -28.63
CA ALA A 80 -24.89 8.73 -29.27
C ALA A 80 -24.64 9.85 -30.31
N ASP A 81 -23.48 10.51 -30.27
CA ASP A 81 -23.08 11.49 -31.28
C ASP A 81 -22.68 10.77 -32.59
N PRO A 82 -23.34 11.07 -33.73
CA PRO A 82 -23.00 10.50 -35.03
C PRO A 82 -21.54 10.72 -35.46
N HIS A 83 -20.88 11.78 -34.95
CA HIS A 83 -19.47 12.05 -35.22
C HIS A 83 -18.50 11.12 -34.48
N ASN A 84 -18.97 10.43 -33.44
CA ASN A 84 -18.19 9.51 -32.61
C ASN A 84 -18.59 8.04 -32.86
N SER A 85 -19.11 7.73 -34.07
CA SER A 85 -19.51 6.37 -34.41
C SER A 85 -18.30 5.43 -34.36
N LEU A 86 -18.21 4.64 -33.30
CA LEU A 86 -17.20 3.60 -33.14
C LEU A 86 -17.78 2.26 -33.62
N PRO A 87 -16.96 1.40 -34.26
CA PRO A 87 -17.34 0.03 -34.50
C PRO A 87 -17.76 -0.65 -33.18
N PRO A 88 -18.83 -1.48 -33.16
CA PRO A 88 -19.34 -2.10 -31.93
C PRO A 88 -18.27 -2.78 -31.05
N PRO A 89 -17.29 -3.53 -31.61
CA PRO A 89 -16.25 -4.17 -30.80
C PRO A 89 -15.34 -3.19 -30.03
N LEU A 90 -15.16 -1.97 -30.53
CA LEU A 90 -14.35 -0.94 -29.88
C LEU A 90 -15.12 -0.24 -28.75
N ALA A 91 -16.43 -0.03 -28.93
CA ALA A 91 -17.32 0.49 -27.89
C ALA A 91 -17.43 -0.51 -26.73
N ASP A 92 -17.59 -1.80 -27.03
CA ASP A 92 -17.63 -2.87 -26.02
C ASP A 92 -16.30 -2.98 -25.26
N ARG A 93 -15.17 -2.76 -25.94
CA ARG A 93 -13.86 -2.70 -25.29
C ARG A 93 -13.80 -1.54 -24.29
N LEU A 94 -14.34 -0.36 -24.62
CA LEU A 94 -14.35 0.78 -23.72
C LEU A 94 -15.23 0.52 -22.49
N ARG A 95 -16.40 -0.12 -22.67
CA ARG A 95 -17.26 -0.58 -21.57
C ARG A 95 -16.54 -1.61 -20.68
N SER A 96 -15.85 -2.57 -21.27
CA SER A 96 -15.09 -3.58 -20.51
C SER A 96 -13.98 -2.97 -19.65
N VAL A 97 -13.41 -1.82 -20.05
CA VAL A 97 -12.41 -1.09 -19.26
C VAL A 97 -13.06 -0.39 -18.06
N LEU A 98 -14.26 0.18 -18.24
CA LEU A 98 -15.04 0.79 -17.16
C LEU A 98 -15.49 -0.26 -16.14
N ASP A 99 -16.00 -1.41 -16.60
CA ASP A 99 -16.41 -2.53 -15.75
C ASP A 99 -15.25 -3.05 -14.89
N ARG A 100 -14.06 -3.23 -15.48
CA ARG A 100 -12.87 -3.66 -14.74
C ARG A 100 -12.46 -2.65 -13.66
N ARG A 101 -12.49 -1.35 -13.99
CA ARG A 101 -12.18 -0.29 -13.01
C ARG A 101 -13.17 -0.24 -11.86
N ARG A 102 -14.45 -0.48 -12.11
CA ARG A 102 -15.49 -0.56 -11.08
C ARG A 102 -15.24 -1.79 -10.18
N ASN A 103 -14.99 -2.95 -10.77
CA ASN A 103 -14.84 -4.20 -10.02
C ASN A 103 -13.56 -4.25 -9.17
N ALA A 104 -12.47 -3.64 -9.63
CA ALA A 104 -11.20 -3.58 -8.89
C ALA A 104 -11.34 -2.93 -7.50
N VAL A 105 -12.27 -1.99 -7.32
CA VAL A 105 -12.52 -1.36 -6.02
C VAL A 105 -13.39 -2.23 -5.12
N TRP A 106 -14.34 -2.99 -5.69
CA TRP A 106 -15.10 -3.99 -4.95
C TRP A 106 -14.26 -5.18 -4.50
N GLU A 107 -13.25 -5.59 -5.28
CA GLU A 107 -12.27 -6.60 -4.87
C GLU A 107 -11.44 -6.14 -3.66
N ARG A 108 -11.00 -4.88 -3.64
CA ARG A 108 -10.30 -4.29 -2.48
C ARG A 108 -11.17 -4.18 -1.22
N LEU A 109 -12.48 -4.06 -1.39
CA LEU A 109 -13.46 -4.02 -0.29
C LEU A 109 -13.94 -5.40 0.15
N GLY A 110 -13.52 -6.46 -0.54
CA GLY A 110 -13.95 -7.83 -0.28
C GLY A 110 -13.71 -8.22 1.17
N THR A 111 -14.79 -8.30 1.95
CA THR A 111 -14.80 -8.98 3.25
C THR A 111 -14.23 -10.38 3.09
N ALA A 112 -13.44 -10.81 4.07
CA ALA A 112 -12.88 -12.16 4.12
C ALA A 112 -13.93 -13.21 3.74
N ASP A 113 -13.58 -14.09 2.82
CA ASP A 113 -14.47 -15.13 2.33
C ASP A 113 -14.99 -15.96 3.52
N PRO A 114 -16.31 -16.16 3.65
CA PRO A 114 -16.89 -16.82 4.82
C PRO A 114 -16.56 -18.32 4.93
N VAL A 115 -16.02 -18.93 3.86
CA VAL A 115 -15.63 -20.35 3.79
C VAL A 115 -14.14 -20.53 4.06
N THR A 116 -13.27 -19.68 3.48
CA THR A 116 -11.82 -19.80 3.64
C THR A 116 -11.27 -18.90 4.77
N GLY A 117 -11.99 -17.84 5.13
CA GLY A 117 -11.54 -16.80 6.06
C GLY A 117 -10.44 -15.89 5.48
N GLU A 118 -10.08 -16.08 4.22
CA GLU A 118 -9.06 -15.29 3.51
C GLU A 118 -9.66 -14.01 2.94
N SER A 119 -8.92 -12.90 2.98
CA SER A 119 -9.31 -11.72 2.21
C SER A 119 -9.27 -12.01 0.70
N ALA A 120 -9.94 -11.19 -0.11
CA ALA A 120 -9.84 -11.27 -1.57
C ALA A 120 -8.37 -11.15 -2.02
N ASP A 121 -7.60 -10.32 -1.33
CA ASP A 121 -6.17 -10.11 -1.51
C ASP A 121 -5.34 -11.38 -1.24
N ASP A 122 -5.61 -12.06 -0.12
CA ASP A 122 -4.94 -13.32 0.24
C ASP A 122 -5.26 -14.42 -0.77
N THR A 123 -6.53 -14.51 -1.19
CA THR A 123 -6.98 -15.47 -2.19
C THR A 123 -6.30 -15.21 -3.53
N TYR A 124 -6.23 -13.94 -3.95
CA TYR A 124 -5.56 -13.53 -5.17
C TYR A 124 -4.06 -13.85 -5.14
N ARG A 125 -3.35 -13.55 -4.04
CA ARG A 125 -1.92 -13.90 -3.88
C ARG A 125 -1.71 -15.40 -3.98
N ARG A 126 -2.53 -16.21 -3.31
CA ARG A 126 -2.44 -17.68 -3.37
C ARG A 126 -2.65 -18.21 -4.78
N LEU A 127 -3.73 -17.79 -5.45
CA LEU A 127 -4.05 -18.28 -6.80
C LEU A 127 -3.01 -17.82 -7.83
N SER A 128 -2.54 -16.58 -7.74
CA SER A 128 -1.46 -16.05 -8.60
C SER A 128 -0.19 -16.88 -8.44
N ARG A 129 0.18 -17.24 -7.21
CA ARG A 129 1.35 -18.08 -6.93
C ARG A 129 1.23 -19.48 -7.53
N GLU A 130 0.07 -20.13 -7.37
CA GLU A 130 -0.20 -21.45 -7.95
C GLU A 130 -0.12 -21.42 -9.49
N MET A 131 -0.68 -20.38 -10.11
CA MET A 131 -0.63 -20.18 -11.56
C MET A 131 0.82 -20.00 -12.06
N ILE A 132 1.59 -19.15 -11.39
CA ILE A 132 3.00 -18.89 -11.72
C ILE A 132 3.83 -20.18 -11.59
N GLU A 133 3.62 -20.97 -10.54
CA GLU A 133 4.33 -22.24 -10.34
C GLU A 133 4.04 -23.21 -11.49
N ALA A 134 2.77 -23.33 -11.89
CA ALA A 134 2.37 -24.16 -13.02
C ALA A 134 3.05 -23.70 -14.34
N GLU A 135 3.16 -22.39 -14.59
CA GLU A 135 3.88 -21.88 -15.76
C GLU A 135 5.38 -22.19 -15.71
N ARG A 136 6.02 -22.05 -14.54
CA ARG A 136 7.44 -22.41 -14.35
C ARG A 136 7.68 -23.89 -14.67
N GLU A 137 6.81 -24.79 -14.20
CA GLU A 137 6.90 -26.22 -14.52
C GLU A 137 6.84 -26.49 -16.02
N VAL A 138 5.98 -25.77 -16.75
CA VAL A 138 5.89 -25.90 -18.22
C VAL A 138 7.19 -25.46 -18.88
N PHE A 139 7.79 -24.34 -18.47
CA PHE A 139 9.06 -23.88 -19.04
C PHE A 139 10.20 -24.86 -18.77
N VAL A 140 10.26 -25.44 -17.57
CA VAL A 140 11.24 -26.49 -17.24
C VAL A 140 11.06 -27.71 -18.14
N ARG A 141 9.82 -28.18 -18.30
CA ARG A 141 9.51 -29.32 -19.19
C ARG A 141 9.89 -29.03 -20.64
N LEU A 142 9.59 -27.83 -21.15
CA LEU A 142 9.94 -27.44 -22.52
C LEU A 142 11.46 -27.39 -22.74
N ARG A 143 12.24 -26.98 -21.72
CA ARG A 143 13.70 -27.06 -21.76
C ARG A 143 14.17 -28.51 -21.79
N ASP A 144 13.60 -29.37 -20.94
CA ASP A 144 13.96 -30.80 -20.87
C ASP A 144 13.65 -31.55 -22.17
N GLU A 145 12.57 -31.17 -22.85
CA GLU A 145 12.20 -31.63 -24.19
C GLU A 145 13.06 -31.00 -25.31
N ARG A 146 14.02 -30.12 -24.98
CA ARG A 146 14.85 -29.34 -25.92
C ARG A 146 14.04 -28.50 -26.91
N ARG A 147 12.83 -28.09 -26.53
CA ARG A 147 11.98 -27.21 -27.34
C ARG A 147 12.33 -25.74 -27.16
N ILE A 148 12.90 -25.38 -26.02
CA ILE A 148 13.48 -24.07 -25.74
C ILE A 148 14.91 -24.24 -25.20
N ASP A 149 15.78 -23.28 -25.47
CA ASP A 149 17.13 -23.24 -24.91
C ASP A 149 17.15 -22.48 -23.56
N ASP A 150 18.29 -22.55 -22.87
CA ASP A 150 18.45 -21.91 -21.56
C ASP A 150 18.31 -20.39 -21.60
N GLU A 151 18.64 -19.75 -22.73
CA GLU A 151 18.51 -18.30 -22.91
C GLU A 151 17.05 -17.87 -23.05
N MET A 152 16.29 -18.63 -23.84
CA MET A 152 14.85 -18.46 -23.98
C MET A 152 14.11 -18.75 -22.67
N MET A 153 14.50 -19.81 -21.95
CA MET A 153 13.94 -20.11 -20.62
C MET A 153 14.19 -18.95 -19.63
N ARG A 154 15.43 -18.41 -19.57
CA ARG A 154 15.74 -17.25 -18.71
C ARG A 154 14.92 -16.02 -19.08
N THR A 155 14.67 -15.81 -20.36
CA THR A 155 13.86 -14.68 -20.85
C THR A 155 12.40 -14.83 -20.43
N LEU A 156 11.83 -16.03 -20.58
CA LEU A 156 10.44 -16.32 -20.19
C LEU A 156 10.25 -16.22 -18.68
N LEU A 157 11.18 -16.77 -17.89
CA LEU A 157 11.15 -16.66 -16.42
C LEU A 157 11.27 -15.20 -15.96
N ARG A 158 12.16 -14.41 -16.58
CA ARG A 158 12.31 -13.00 -16.22
C ARG A 158 11.06 -12.17 -16.54
N ARG A 159 10.34 -12.51 -17.60
CA ARG A 159 9.05 -11.89 -17.91
C ARG A 159 8.00 -12.26 -16.86
N LEU A 160 7.95 -13.53 -16.47
CA LEU A 160 7.07 -14.02 -15.42
C LEU A 160 7.32 -13.31 -14.08
N ASP A 161 8.59 -13.15 -13.70
CA ASP A 161 8.99 -12.44 -12.48
C ASP A 161 8.58 -10.94 -12.51
N LEU A 162 8.56 -10.32 -13.69
CA LEU A 162 8.10 -8.92 -13.85
C LEU A 162 6.58 -8.81 -13.75
N GLU A 163 5.84 -9.76 -14.31
CA GLU A 163 4.39 -9.84 -14.18
C GLU A 163 3.99 -10.11 -12.71
N GLU A 164 4.73 -10.99 -12.03
CA GLU A 164 4.64 -11.26 -10.59
C GLU A 164 4.90 -10.00 -9.75
N ALA A 165 6.00 -9.28 -10.01
CA ALA A 165 6.34 -8.05 -9.30
C ALA A 165 5.36 -6.89 -9.58
N ALA A 166 4.70 -6.87 -10.74
CA ALA A 166 3.64 -5.90 -11.03
C ALA A 166 2.36 -6.24 -10.23
N ALA A 167 1.99 -7.52 -10.18
CA ALA A 167 0.84 -7.99 -9.41
C ALA A 167 1.00 -7.76 -7.89
N TYR A 168 2.19 -7.97 -7.32
CA TYR A 168 2.42 -7.75 -5.88
C TYR A 168 2.56 -6.26 -5.48
N ARG A 169 3.04 -5.39 -6.38
CA ARG A 169 3.17 -3.95 -6.07
C ARG A 169 1.80 -3.27 -5.98
N GLU A 170 0.82 -3.77 -6.73
CA GLU A 170 -0.56 -3.25 -6.70
C GLU A 170 -1.29 -3.61 -5.38
N THR A 171 -0.87 -4.70 -4.71
CA THR A 171 -1.47 -5.18 -3.46
C THR A 171 -0.81 -4.64 -2.17
N ASP A 172 0.45 -4.20 -2.21
CA ASP A 172 1.17 -3.69 -1.01
C ASP A 172 0.95 -2.17 -0.77
N ASP A 173 0.41 -1.43 -1.75
CA ASP A 173 0.11 0.00 -1.66
C ASP A 173 -1.39 0.27 -1.32
N SER A 174 -2.12 -0.76 -0.92
CA SER A 174 -3.55 -0.71 -0.52
C SER A 174 -3.75 -0.98 0.97
#